data_AF-A0A7Y4KQ48-F1
#
_entry.id   AF-A0A7Y4KQ48-F1
#
_cell.length_a   1.000
_cell.length_b   1.000
_cell.length_c   1.000
_cell.angle_alpha   90.00
_cell.angle_beta   90.00
_cell.angle_gamma   90.00
#
_symmetry.space_group_name_H-M   'P 1'
#
loop_
_entity.id
_entity.type
_entity.pdbx_description
1 polymer ?
#
loop_
_entity_poly.entity_id
_entity_poly.type
_entity_poly.pdbx_seq_one_letter_code
_entity_poly.pdbx_strand_id
1 'polypeptide(L)'
;MANGENVDLSATRPADYLREGLLSPEGKPREGLNGLHSLGMAHRLKLEGTKPETVAALLASLVKASGRFIPKDPRNVDLSDGARQEVAAAWSATGPTGTGVLGELRAAILPCVGNTASLGAMLLHVERIHRQLLLVSVTPPQDS
;
A
#
# COMPACT_ATOMS: atom_id res chain seq x y z
N MET A 1 -9.69 -18.25 24.50
CA MET A 1 -8.40 -18.75 23.98
C MET A 1 -8.56 -18.83 22.48
N ALA A 2 -7.91 -17.96 21.72
CA ALA A 2 -7.97 -18.02 20.26
C ALA A 2 -7.09 -19.19 19.82
N ASN A 3 -7.69 -20.20 19.17
CA ASN A 3 -6.94 -21.21 18.46
C ASN A 3 -6.07 -20.47 17.43
N GLY A 4 -4.75 -20.53 17.62
CA GLY A 4 -3.79 -20.02 16.65
C GLY A 4 -3.78 -20.90 15.42
N GLU A 5 -4.84 -20.83 14.61
CA GLU A 5 -4.77 -21.27 13.24
C GLU A 5 -3.70 -20.42 12.56
N ASN A 6 -2.71 -21.07 11.94
CA ASN A 6 -1.77 -20.38 11.06
C ASN A 6 -2.60 -19.74 9.93
N VAL A 7 -2.79 -18.43 10.01
CA VAL A 7 -3.47 -17.68 8.96
C VAL A 7 -2.55 -17.69 7.74
N ASP A 8 -2.99 -18.31 6.65
CA ASP A 8 -2.29 -18.19 5.38
C ASP A 8 -2.46 -16.76 4.83
N LEU A 9 -1.48 -15.93 5.10
CA LEU A 9 -1.46 -14.54 4.66
C LEU A 9 -1.09 -14.41 3.17
N SER A 10 -0.56 -15.46 2.53
CA SER A 10 -0.18 -15.43 1.11
C SER A 10 -1.39 -15.34 0.17
N ALA A 11 -2.58 -15.67 0.67
CA ALA A 11 -3.83 -15.59 -0.09
C ALA A 11 -4.50 -14.20 -0.05
N THR A 12 -3.97 -13.24 0.71
CA THR A 12 -4.59 -11.91 0.85
C THR A 12 -4.69 -11.20 -0.51
N ARG A 13 -5.89 -10.78 -0.93
CA ARG A 13 -6.07 -10.00 -2.18
C ARG A 13 -6.00 -8.49 -1.92
N PRO A 14 -5.65 -7.66 -2.92
CA PRO A 14 -5.53 -6.22 -2.70
C PRO A 14 -6.90 -5.55 -2.58
N ALA A 15 -7.97 -6.20 -3.06
CA ALA A 15 -9.34 -5.79 -2.75
C ALA A 15 -9.69 -6.03 -1.27
N ASP A 16 -9.25 -7.14 -0.69
CA ASP A 16 -9.45 -7.46 0.74
C ASP A 16 -8.61 -6.53 1.64
N TYR A 17 -7.45 -6.10 1.14
CA TYR A 17 -6.60 -5.09 1.77
C TYR A 17 -7.33 -3.76 2.05
N LEU A 18 -8.30 -3.39 1.20
CA LEU A 18 -9.05 -2.13 1.27
C LEU A 18 -10.52 -2.28 1.64
N ARG A 19 -11.00 -3.49 1.97
CA ARG A 19 -12.43 -3.78 2.21
C ARG A 19 -13.05 -2.92 3.31
N GLU A 20 -12.25 -2.42 4.26
CA GLU A 20 -12.68 -1.53 5.34
C GLU A 20 -12.34 -0.05 5.13
N GLY A 21 -11.81 0.32 3.96
CA GLY A 21 -11.39 1.68 3.58
C GLY A 21 -9.95 2.04 3.99
N LEU A 22 -9.38 3.08 3.34
CA LEU A 22 -8.05 3.64 3.65
C LEU A 22 -7.98 4.33 5.01
N LEU A 23 -9.11 4.88 5.47
CA LEU A 23 -9.25 5.63 6.70
C LEU A 23 -10.21 4.93 7.66
N SER A 24 -10.04 5.17 8.96
CA SER A 24 -11.01 4.77 9.97
C SER A 24 -12.25 5.68 9.89
N PRO A 25 -13.37 5.34 10.54
CA PRO A 25 -14.51 6.24 10.65
C PRO A 25 -14.14 7.61 11.24
N GLU A 26 -13.07 7.67 12.05
CA GLU A 26 -12.51 8.88 12.66
C GLU A 26 -11.54 9.65 11.72
N GLY A 27 -11.39 9.23 10.46
CA GLY A 27 -10.58 9.90 9.46
C GLY A 27 -9.07 9.76 9.64
N LYS A 28 -8.62 8.90 10.55
CA LYS A 28 -7.19 8.58 10.70
C LYS A 28 -6.79 7.50 9.70
N PRO A 29 -5.55 7.49 9.18
CA PRO A 29 -5.00 6.28 8.58
C PRO A 29 -5.24 5.12 9.54
N ARG A 30 -5.83 4.01 9.07
CA ARG A 30 -6.10 2.87 9.95
C ARG A 30 -4.78 2.27 10.42
N GLU A 31 -4.35 2.67 11.61
CA GLU A 31 -3.27 2.01 12.34
C GLU A 31 -3.81 0.75 13.02
N GLY A 32 -3.07 -0.34 12.95
CA GLY A 32 -3.35 -1.55 13.74
C GLY A 32 -4.21 -2.64 13.08
N LEU A 33 -5.17 -2.36 12.21
CA LEU A 33 -6.08 -3.44 11.74
C LEU A 33 -5.62 -4.24 10.52
N ASN A 34 -4.72 -3.74 9.67
CA ASN A 34 -4.23 -4.50 8.51
C ASN A 34 -2.70 -4.62 8.42
N GLY A 35 -2.02 -4.70 9.57
CA GLY A 35 -0.62 -5.15 9.60
C GLY A 35 -0.48 -6.54 8.98
N LEU A 36 -1.41 -7.43 9.29
CA LEU A 36 -1.54 -8.76 8.70
C LEU A 36 -1.79 -8.72 7.19
N HIS A 37 -2.68 -7.85 6.68
CA HIS A 37 -2.88 -7.76 5.22
C HIS A 37 -1.72 -7.08 4.50
N SER A 38 -1.01 -6.12 5.13
CA SER A 38 0.22 -5.55 4.57
C SER A 38 1.34 -6.58 4.50
N LEU A 39 1.42 -7.45 5.52
CA LEU A 39 2.29 -8.62 5.52
C LEU A 39 1.86 -9.63 4.44
N GLY A 40 0.56 -9.85 4.25
CA GLY A 40 0.04 -10.69 3.17
C GLY A 40 0.40 -10.17 1.76
N MET A 41 0.28 -8.85 1.54
CA MET A 41 0.78 -8.21 0.32
C MET A 41 2.28 -8.43 0.14
N ALA A 42 3.08 -8.25 1.20
CA ALA A 42 4.52 -8.49 1.17
C ALA A 42 4.86 -9.96 0.84
N HIS A 43 4.15 -10.94 1.39
CA HIS A 43 4.32 -12.35 1.03
C HIS A 43 4.00 -12.61 -0.43
N ARG A 44 2.90 -12.06 -0.97
CA ARG A 44 2.57 -12.20 -2.39
C ARG A 44 3.62 -11.56 -3.29
N LEU A 45 4.11 -10.36 -2.94
CA LEU A 45 5.19 -9.70 -3.66
C LEU A 45 6.47 -10.54 -3.63
N LYS A 46 6.83 -11.15 -2.50
CA LYS A 46 7.96 -12.08 -2.39
C LYS A 46 7.77 -13.30 -3.30
N LEU A 47 6.59 -13.92 -3.30
CA LEU A 47 6.26 -15.08 -4.14
C LEU A 47 6.30 -14.74 -5.64
N GLU A 48 5.90 -13.52 -6.03
CA GLU A 48 6.04 -13.01 -7.40
C GLU A 48 7.50 -12.65 -7.76
N GLY A 49 8.43 -12.68 -6.80
CA GLY A 49 9.82 -12.30 -6.99
C GLY A 49 10.06 -10.78 -7.06
N THR A 50 9.11 -9.98 -6.57
CA THR A 50 9.28 -8.53 -6.50
C THR A 50 10.36 -8.19 -5.47
N LYS A 51 11.37 -7.45 -5.92
CA LYS A 51 12.45 -7.01 -5.04
C LYS A 51 12.01 -5.81 -4.18
N PRO A 52 12.47 -5.69 -2.93
CA PRO A 52 12.17 -4.54 -2.07
C PRO A 52 12.49 -3.19 -2.72
N GLU A 53 13.56 -3.11 -3.50
CA GLU A 53 14.00 -1.88 -4.20
C GLU A 53 12.94 -1.38 -5.19
N THR A 54 12.15 -2.26 -5.79
CA THR A 54 11.03 -1.89 -6.67
C THR A 54 9.96 -1.12 -5.90
N VAL A 55 9.61 -1.59 -4.70
CA VAL A 55 8.61 -0.92 -3.86
C VAL A 55 9.18 0.36 -3.25
N ALA A 56 10.47 0.39 -2.93
CA ALA A 56 11.17 1.60 -2.50
C ALA A 56 11.16 2.70 -3.58
N ALA A 57 11.45 2.33 -4.83
CA ALA A 57 11.41 3.27 -5.96
C ALA A 57 9.99 3.80 -6.20
N LEU A 58 8.98 2.94 -6.09
CA LEU A 58 7.57 3.35 -6.13
C LEU A 58 7.23 4.36 -5.03
N LEU A 59 7.59 4.06 -3.78
CA LEU A 59 7.35 4.96 -2.65
C LEU A 59 8.02 6.32 -2.88
N ALA A 60 9.26 6.34 -3.34
CA ALA A 60 9.99 7.58 -3.63
C ALA A 60 9.29 8.41 -4.73
N SER A 61 8.81 7.78 -5.80
CA SER A 61 8.04 8.43 -6.86
C SER A 61 6.75 9.04 -6.32
N LEU A 62 5.99 8.27 -5.53
CA LEU A 62 4.73 8.73 -4.94
C LEU A 62 4.96 9.88 -3.95
N VAL A 63 5.96 9.81 -3.08
CA VAL A 63 6.31 10.88 -2.14
C VAL A 63 6.68 12.16 -2.90
N LYS A 64 7.48 12.04 -3.98
CA LYS A 64 7.86 13.18 -4.82
C LYS A 64 6.64 13.84 -5.48
N ALA A 65 5.74 13.06 -6.04
CA ALA A 65 4.53 13.58 -6.68
C ALA A 65 3.54 14.17 -5.65
N SER A 66 3.48 13.57 -4.46
CA SER A 66 2.50 13.91 -3.42
C SER A 66 2.94 15.05 -2.50
N GLY A 67 4.24 15.33 -2.41
CA GLY A 67 4.80 16.21 -1.37
C GLY A 67 4.24 17.62 -1.33
N ARG A 68 3.77 18.15 -2.47
CA ARG A 68 3.15 19.48 -2.55
C ARG A 68 1.67 19.50 -2.20
N PHE A 69 1.03 18.34 -2.15
CA PHE A 69 -0.39 18.20 -1.85
C PHE A 69 -0.66 17.91 -0.38
N ILE A 70 0.33 17.41 0.37
CA ILE A 70 0.17 17.14 1.80
C ILE A 70 0.42 18.46 2.56
N PRO A 71 -0.62 19.11 3.10
CA PRO A 71 -0.47 20.36 3.80
C PRO A 71 0.38 20.17 5.07
N LYS A 72 1.18 21.18 5.42
CA LYS A 72 1.91 21.22 6.72
C LYS A 72 0.95 21.39 7.90
N ASP A 73 -0.28 21.80 7.62
CA ASP A 73 -1.38 22.00 8.56
C ASP A 73 -2.26 20.73 8.53
N PRO A 74 -2.72 20.20 9.67
CA PRO A 74 -3.53 18.97 9.76
C PRO A 74 -4.90 19.02 9.05
N ARG A 75 -5.22 20.08 8.30
CA ARG A 75 -6.46 20.18 7.52
C ARG A 75 -6.51 19.12 6.40
N ASN A 76 -7.59 18.33 6.42
CA ASN A 76 -7.94 17.44 5.32
C ASN A 76 -8.55 18.27 4.18
N VAL A 77 -7.98 18.18 2.99
CA VAL A 77 -8.39 18.97 1.81
C VAL A 77 -8.63 18.04 0.64
N ASP A 78 -9.68 18.27 -0.13
CA ASP A 78 -9.96 17.50 -1.34
C ASP A 78 -8.86 17.71 -2.39
N LEU A 79 -8.45 16.61 -3.02
CA LEU A 79 -7.50 16.66 -4.11
C LEU A 79 -8.21 17.01 -5.40
N SER A 80 -7.64 17.94 -6.17
CA SER A 80 -8.11 18.21 -7.53
C SER A 80 -7.90 16.99 -8.44
N ASP A 81 -8.66 16.93 -9.52
CA ASP A 81 -8.52 15.90 -10.55
C ASP A 81 -7.10 15.82 -11.09
N GLY A 82 -6.46 16.97 -11.33
CA GLY A 82 -5.07 17.05 -11.76
C GLY A 82 -4.10 16.44 -10.75
N ALA A 83 -4.30 16.71 -9.45
CA ALA A 83 -3.48 16.10 -8.39
C ALA A 83 -3.65 14.57 -8.35
N ARG A 84 -4.89 14.07 -8.49
CA ARG A 84 -5.16 12.62 -8.57
C ARG A 84 -4.51 11.98 -9.79
N GLN A 85 -4.53 12.65 -10.94
CA GLN A 85 -3.87 12.18 -12.16
C GLN A 85 -2.34 12.14 -12.03
N GLU A 86 -1.73 13.12 -11.37
CA GLU A 86 -0.29 13.13 -11.12
C GLU A 86 0.15 11.99 -10.20
N VAL A 87 -0.62 11.71 -9.14
CA VAL A 87 -0.36 10.55 -8.27
C VAL A 87 -0.50 9.24 -9.05
N ALA A 88 -1.54 9.12 -9.88
CA ALA A 88 -1.73 7.94 -10.73
C ALA A 88 -0.58 7.74 -11.73
N ALA A 89 -0.09 8.84 -12.33
CA ALA A 89 1.05 8.81 -13.24
C ALA A 89 2.35 8.43 -12.51
N ALA A 90 2.58 8.97 -11.31
CA ALA A 90 3.74 8.66 -10.49
C ALA A 90 3.77 7.17 -10.09
N TRP A 91 2.63 6.57 -9.79
CA TRP A 91 2.53 5.12 -9.53
C TRP A 91 2.95 4.32 -10.78
N SER A 92 2.44 4.71 -11.95
CA SER A 92 2.69 4.03 -13.22
C SER A 92 4.12 4.22 -13.76
N ALA A 93 4.90 5.18 -13.25
CA ALA A 93 6.27 5.45 -13.72
C ALA A 93 7.34 4.50 -13.15
N THR A 94 7.05 3.81 -12.03
CA THR A 94 8.07 3.10 -11.23
C THR A 94 7.78 1.63 -10.95
N GLY A 95 6.74 1.05 -11.53
CA GLY A 95 6.41 -0.36 -11.34
C GLY A 95 5.53 -0.96 -12.43
N PRO A 96 5.48 -2.30 -12.54
CA PRO A 96 4.69 -2.99 -13.56
C PRO A 96 3.21 -2.64 -13.42
N THR A 97 2.62 -2.10 -14.49
CA THR A 97 1.20 -1.73 -14.58
C THR A 97 0.29 -2.91 -14.99
N GLY A 98 0.83 -4.13 -14.97
CA GLY A 98 0.18 -5.37 -15.43
C GLY A 98 -0.64 -6.09 -14.35
N THR A 99 -0.87 -7.40 -14.54
CA THR A 99 -1.69 -8.28 -13.68
C THR A 99 -0.99 -8.75 -12.39
N GLY A 100 0.14 -8.15 -12.02
CA GLY A 100 0.89 -8.47 -10.81
C GLY A 100 0.30 -7.80 -9.56
N VAL A 101 0.81 -8.16 -8.38
CA VAL A 101 0.27 -7.69 -7.09
C VAL A 101 0.28 -6.15 -6.98
N LEU A 102 1.32 -5.48 -7.48
CA LEU A 102 1.39 -4.00 -7.49
C LEU A 102 0.37 -3.35 -8.42
N GLY A 103 0.00 -4.01 -9.52
CA GLY A 103 -1.02 -3.54 -10.45
C GLY A 103 -2.43 -3.70 -9.89
N GLU A 104 -2.71 -4.85 -9.26
CA GLU A 104 -3.94 -5.08 -8.50
C GLU A 104 -4.09 -4.06 -7.36
N LEU A 105 -3.02 -3.83 -6.59
CA LEU A 105 -2.98 -2.85 -5.50
C LEU A 105 -3.27 -1.43 -6.00
N ARG A 106 -2.66 -1.03 -7.13
CA ARG A 106 -2.93 0.26 -7.78
C ARG A 106 -4.41 0.41 -8.12
N ALA A 107 -4.99 -0.60 -8.77
CA ALA A 107 -6.39 -0.57 -9.20
C ALA A 107 -7.37 -0.46 -8.01
N ALA A 108 -7.01 -1.07 -6.88
CA ALA A 108 -7.81 -1.00 -5.66
C ALA A 108 -7.65 0.35 -4.94
N ILE A 109 -6.42 0.88 -4.82
CA ILE A 109 -6.09 2.07 -4.01
C ILE A 109 -6.47 3.37 -4.70
N LEU A 110 -6.10 3.56 -5.98
CA LEU A 110 -6.23 4.86 -6.63
C LEU A 110 -7.66 5.43 -6.63
N PRO A 111 -8.73 4.63 -6.82
CA PRO A 111 -10.10 5.14 -6.72
C PRO A 111 -10.47 5.70 -5.34
N CYS A 112 -9.77 5.29 -4.28
CA CYS A 112 -10.03 5.72 -2.91
C CYS A 112 -9.29 7.00 -2.51
N VAL A 113 -8.37 7.51 -3.35
CA VAL A 113 -7.55 8.69 -3.04
C VAL A 113 -8.28 9.95 -3.49
N GLY A 114 -9.09 10.52 -2.60
CA GLY A 114 -9.90 11.72 -2.87
C GLY A 114 -9.41 13.00 -2.18
N ASN A 115 -8.62 12.88 -1.12
CA ASN A 115 -8.23 14.00 -0.26
C ASN A 115 -6.83 13.76 0.37
N THR A 116 -6.30 14.76 1.05
CA THR A 116 -4.95 14.71 1.63
C THR A 116 -4.81 13.64 2.71
N ALA A 117 -5.88 13.33 3.46
CA ALA A 117 -5.88 12.23 4.42
C ALA A 117 -5.77 10.86 3.74
N SER A 118 -6.59 10.58 2.72
CA SER A 118 -6.54 9.31 1.97
C SER A 118 -5.24 9.16 1.17
N LEU A 119 -4.66 10.26 0.69
CA LEU A 119 -3.33 10.28 0.09
C LEU A 119 -2.22 9.93 1.09
N GLY A 120 -2.25 10.54 2.28
CA GLY A 120 -1.32 10.21 3.36
C GLY A 120 -1.45 8.75 3.79
N ALA A 121 -2.68 8.24 3.91
CA ALA A 121 -2.94 6.84 4.20
C ALA A 121 -2.34 5.91 3.13
N MET A 122 -2.56 6.19 1.85
CA MET A 122 -1.94 5.43 0.75
C MET A 122 -0.41 5.35 0.91
N LEU A 123 0.26 6.49 1.13
CA LEU A 123 1.72 6.51 1.26
C LEU A 123 2.20 5.66 2.44
N LEU A 124 1.54 5.77 3.59
CA LEU A 124 1.83 4.96 4.77
C LEU A 124 1.63 3.46 4.50
N HIS A 125 0.58 3.10 3.75
CA HIS A 125 0.28 1.73 3.37
C HIS A 125 1.36 1.13 2.45
N VAL A 126 1.79 1.87 1.42
CA VAL A 126 2.89 1.45 0.53
C VAL A 126 4.21 1.33 1.29
N GLU A 127 4.51 2.29 2.17
CA GLU A 127 5.69 2.22 3.04
C GLU A 127 5.68 0.97 3.93
N ARG A 128 4.52 0.67 4.54
CA ARG A 128 4.38 -0.51 5.40
C ARG A 128 4.62 -1.80 4.62
N ILE A 129 4.05 -1.92 3.41
CA ILE A 129 4.29 -3.07 2.53
C ILE A 129 5.78 -3.22 2.23
N HIS A 130 6.47 -2.12 1.89
CA HIS A 130 7.91 -2.13 1.64
C HIS A 130 8.70 -2.64 2.86
N ARG A 131 8.42 -2.11 4.05
CA ARG A 131 9.09 -2.55 5.29
C ARG A 131 8.84 -4.02 5.60
N GLN A 132 7.61 -4.51 5.38
CA GLN A 132 7.28 -5.92 5.57
C GLN A 132 7.96 -6.80 4.52
N LEU A 133 8.03 -6.35 3.25
CA LEU A 133 8.74 -7.07 2.19
C LEU A 133 10.23 -7.23 2.49
N LEU A 134 10.89 -6.19 3.01
CA LEU A 134 12.27 -6.30 3.51
C LEU A 134 12.41 -7.39 4.56
N LEU A 135 11.51 -7.45 5.54
CA LEU A 135 11.54 -8.43 6.61
C LEU A 135 11.30 -9.86 6.10
N VAL A 136 10.28 -10.08 5.27
CA VAL A 136 9.99 -11.44 4.78
C VAL A 136 11.00 -11.92 3.76
N SER A 137 11.65 -11.03 3.01
CA SER A 137 12.65 -11.40 2.01
C SER A 137 13.99 -11.86 2.60
N VAL A 138 14.29 -11.50 3.85
CA VAL A 138 15.50 -12.02 4.56
C VAL A 138 15.25 -13.36 5.25
N THR A 139 13.99 -13.77 5.42
CA THR A 139 13.66 -15.07 5.99
C THR A 139 13.85 -16.17 4.93
N PRO A 140 14.62 -17.24 5.22
CA PRO A 140 14.72 -18.40 4.35
C PRO A 140 13.32 -18.95 4.02
N PRO A 141 13.13 -19.60 2.86
CA PRO A 141 11.91 -20.38 2.63
C PRO A 141 11.72 -21.33 3.81
N GLN A 142 10.53 -21.33 4.44
CA GLN A 142 10.19 -22.42 5.35
C GLN A 142 9.90 -23.62 4.46
N ASP A 143 10.80 -24.60 4.48
CA ASP A 143 10.60 -25.89 3.84
C ASP A 143 9.26 -26.46 4.36
N SER A 144 8.32 -26.66 3.43
CA SER A 144 7.03 -27.34 3.65
C SER A 144 7.16 -28.78 3.22
#